data_AF-A0A6V7KW50-F1
#
_entry.id   AF-A0A6V7KW50-F1
#
_cell.length_a   1.000
_cell.length_b   1.000
_cell.length_c   1.000
_cell.angle_alpha   90.00
_cell.angle_beta   90.00
_cell.angle_gamma   90.00
#
_symmetry.space_group_name_H-M   'P 1'
#
loop_
_entity.id
_entity.type
_entity.pdbx_description
1 polymer ?
#
loop_
_entity_poly.entity_id
_entity_poly.type
_entity_poly.pdbx_seq_one_letter_code
_entity_poly.pdbx_strand_id
1 'polypeptide(L)'
;MLTTKTFFRKTKSGNVFKIIRDHYLRDDVWCGSEACNICRPRDSGRILDEDNPGAKSSLVNDPYYLVLDTNIVLDQIHILEEDVLCNVIILQTVLEEVKHRSSNVYKSICDIIKNPNRKFYVFINEHRSETYVERSKGESSNDRNDRAIRVATKWYNDHLFSSKGFKNIKTILLTDDSGNREKARKEGLLAFTMEEYVSSLENATSLLDKLSKKSYVIEGGKGEPLFPCHLTPAQIHEGIKSGKLLQGSFVASRENFLEGSVNVEGMDKFILVQGRVGLNRAVDGDIVALELLPEEEWSSPSDIVLQDEDEEDPGDVLDEETAIIEQKPKAPVERTPTGKIVGIIRRKWRQYCGILQPNVIKE
;
A
#
# COMPACT_ATOMS: atom_id res chain seq x y z
N MET A 1 -20.04 7.05 -28.27
CA MET A 1 -20.36 8.46 -27.93
C MET A 1 -19.07 9.21 -27.61
N LEU A 2 -19.03 10.54 -27.81
CA LEU A 2 -17.86 11.37 -27.50
C LEU A 2 -18.18 12.27 -26.31
N THR A 3 -17.34 12.24 -25.27
CA THR A 3 -17.38 13.21 -24.15
C THR A 3 -16.00 13.88 -24.02
N THR A 4 -15.93 14.99 -23.29
CA THR A 4 -14.69 15.76 -23.10
C THR A 4 -14.27 15.73 -21.64
N LYS A 5 -13.06 15.24 -21.35
CA LYS A 5 -12.46 15.27 -20.02
C LYS A 5 -11.61 16.53 -19.86
N THR A 6 -12.03 17.43 -18.97
CA THR A 6 -11.27 18.64 -18.66
C THR A 6 -10.61 18.52 -17.29
N PHE A 7 -9.31 18.78 -17.20
CA PHE A 7 -8.59 18.83 -15.92
C PHE A 7 -7.49 19.90 -15.95
N PHE A 8 -7.13 20.39 -14.77
CA PHE A 8 -6.06 21.37 -14.61
C PHE A 8 -4.76 20.68 -14.23
N ARG A 9 -3.66 21.07 -14.87
CA ARG A 9 -2.32 20.59 -14.53
C ARG A 9 -1.42 21.76 -14.20
N LYS A 10 -0.81 21.72 -13.00
CA LYS A 10 0.25 22.64 -12.62
C LYS A 10 1.58 22.10 -13.14
N THR A 11 2.34 22.95 -13.81
CA THR A 11 3.71 22.64 -14.27
C THR A 11 4.72 22.85 -13.16
N LYS A 12 5.95 22.33 -13.34
CA LYS A 12 7.05 22.52 -12.38
C LYS A 12 7.39 24.02 -12.17
N SER A 13 7.14 24.86 -13.17
CA SER A 13 7.31 26.32 -13.10
C SER A 13 6.14 27.07 -12.48
N GLY A 14 5.09 26.37 -12.02
CA GLY A 14 3.95 26.96 -11.33
C GLY A 14 2.78 27.36 -12.22
N ASN A 15 2.94 27.36 -13.55
CA ASN A 15 1.86 27.69 -14.49
C ASN A 15 0.77 26.61 -14.48
N VAL A 16 -0.49 27.03 -14.45
CA VAL A 16 -1.68 26.16 -14.47
C VAL A 16 -2.27 26.13 -15.86
N PHE A 17 -2.34 24.94 -16.46
CA PHE A 17 -2.95 24.74 -17.78
C PHE A 17 -4.26 23.97 -17.65
N LYS A 18 -5.29 24.40 -18.40
CA LYS A 18 -6.49 23.61 -18.62
C LYS A 18 -6.23 22.66 -19.79
N ILE A 19 -6.23 21.36 -19.50
CA ILE A 19 -6.09 20.31 -20.50
C ILE A 19 -7.50 19.79 -20.80
N ILE A 20 -7.86 19.80 -22.09
CA ILE A 20 -9.10 19.23 -22.61
C ILE A 20 -8.69 18.01 -23.44
N ARG A 21 -9.27 16.85 -23.12
CA ARG A 21 -9.06 15.62 -23.89
C ARG A 21 -10.39 15.05 -24.33
N ASP A 22 -10.41 14.61 -25.58
CA ASP A 22 -11.49 13.81 -26.11
C ASP A 22 -11.49 12.44 -25.45
N HIS A 23 -12.65 12.01 -24.99
CA HIS A 23 -12.85 10.74 -24.32
C HIS A 23 -13.98 9.97 -25.01
N TYR A 24 -13.58 8.91 -25.69
CA TYR A 24 -14.46 8.09 -26.51
C TYR A 24 -15.10 7.01 -25.65
N LEU A 25 -16.44 7.00 -25.63
CA LEU A 25 -17.27 5.98 -25.01
C LEU A 25 -17.72 4.99 -26.09
N ARG A 26 -17.59 3.71 -25.74
CA ARG A 26 -17.76 2.55 -26.58
C ARG A 26 -18.77 1.61 -25.95
N ASP A 27 -19.46 0.86 -26.79
CA ASP A 27 -20.42 -0.17 -26.35
C ASP A 27 -19.87 -1.59 -26.60
N ASP A 28 -18.75 -1.69 -27.32
CA ASP A 28 -18.08 -2.93 -27.71
C ASP A 28 -16.94 -3.33 -26.77
N VAL A 29 -16.91 -2.80 -25.55
CA VAL A 29 -16.05 -3.33 -24.47
C VAL A 29 -16.66 -4.66 -24.02
N TRP A 30 -15.86 -5.70 -23.82
CA TRP A 30 -16.40 -7.02 -23.41
C TRP A 30 -16.31 -7.22 -21.90
N CYS A 31 -17.18 -8.05 -21.35
CA CYS A 31 -17.18 -8.37 -19.91
C CYS A 31 -16.10 -9.39 -19.52
N GLY A 32 -15.52 -10.11 -20.49
CA GLY A 32 -14.48 -11.12 -20.27
C GLY A 32 -14.98 -12.48 -19.76
N SER A 33 -16.29 -12.61 -19.52
CA SER A 33 -16.92 -13.81 -18.98
C SER A 33 -17.31 -14.82 -20.05
N GLU A 34 -17.03 -16.10 -19.80
CA GLU A 34 -17.49 -17.22 -20.61
C GLU A 34 -19.00 -17.44 -20.53
N ALA A 35 -19.61 -17.18 -19.37
CA ALA A 35 -21.06 -17.28 -19.16
C ALA A 35 -21.87 -16.19 -19.91
N CYS A 36 -21.17 -15.23 -20.53
CA CYS A 36 -21.82 -14.15 -21.25
C CYS A 36 -22.17 -14.52 -22.69
N ASN A 37 -23.46 -14.52 -23.00
CA ASN A 37 -24.01 -14.74 -24.34
C ASN A 37 -24.33 -13.42 -25.08
N ILE A 38 -24.25 -12.28 -24.38
CA ILE A 38 -24.53 -10.95 -24.94
C ILE A 38 -23.28 -10.38 -25.61
N CYS A 39 -22.13 -10.47 -24.92
CA CYS A 39 -20.85 -10.07 -25.49
C CYS A 39 -20.38 -11.11 -26.52
N ARG A 40 -19.88 -10.65 -27.66
CA ARG A 40 -19.23 -11.49 -28.67
C ARG A 40 -17.73 -11.20 -28.71
N PRO A 41 -16.96 -11.65 -27.72
CA PRO A 41 -15.51 -11.49 -27.75
C PRO A 41 -14.89 -12.33 -28.87
N ARG A 42 -13.71 -11.94 -29.35
CA ARG A 42 -12.81 -12.89 -30.03
C ARG A 42 -12.42 -13.98 -29.04
N ASP A 43 -12.14 -15.21 -29.48
CA ASP A 43 -11.90 -16.36 -28.59
C ASP A 43 -10.84 -16.11 -27.50
N SER A 44 -9.85 -15.25 -27.77
CA SER A 44 -8.82 -14.84 -26.79
C SER A 44 -9.29 -13.86 -25.71
N GLY A 45 -10.56 -13.43 -25.73
CA GLY A 45 -11.15 -12.43 -24.84
C GLY A 45 -12.01 -13.02 -23.70
N ARG A 46 -12.21 -14.34 -23.67
CA ARG A 46 -12.87 -15.05 -22.58
C ARG A 46 -11.81 -15.49 -21.58
N ILE A 47 -11.68 -14.73 -20.50
CA ILE A 47 -10.67 -14.97 -19.47
C ILE A 47 -11.31 -15.49 -18.19
N LEU A 48 -12.52 -15.05 -17.85
CA LEU A 48 -13.22 -15.50 -16.64
C LEU A 48 -14.01 -16.77 -16.95
N ASP A 49 -13.85 -17.76 -16.08
CA ASP A 49 -14.43 -19.10 -16.24
C ASP A 49 -15.84 -19.17 -15.61
N GLU A 50 -16.71 -20.03 -16.13
CA GLU A 50 -18.04 -20.33 -15.56
C GLU A 50 -18.01 -21.60 -14.68
N ASP A 51 -17.08 -22.53 -14.94
CA ASP A 51 -17.06 -23.86 -14.34
C ASP A 51 -16.23 -23.96 -13.07
N ASN A 52 -15.19 -23.14 -12.95
CA ASN A 52 -14.40 -23.03 -11.74
C ASN A 52 -14.60 -21.66 -11.09
N PRO A 53 -15.52 -21.49 -10.12
CA PRO A 53 -15.79 -20.20 -9.47
C PRO A 53 -14.62 -19.66 -8.62
N GLY A 54 -13.46 -20.34 -8.63
CA GLY A 54 -12.31 -20.00 -7.81
C GLY A 54 -12.40 -20.61 -6.43
N ALA A 55 -11.77 -19.95 -5.45
CA ALA A 55 -11.72 -20.44 -4.09
C ALA A 55 -13.14 -20.56 -3.48
N LYS A 56 -13.43 -21.68 -2.83
CA LYS A 56 -14.71 -21.87 -2.13
C LYS A 56 -14.73 -21.01 -0.87
N SER A 57 -15.78 -20.22 -0.75
CA SER A 57 -16.03 -19.34 0.39
C SER A 57 -17.33 -19.78 1.07
N SER A 58 -17.33 -19.80 2.40
CA SER A 58 -18.53 -20.02 3.22
C SER A 58 -19.52 -18.85 3.18
N LEU A 59 -19.10 -17.66 2.72
CA LEU A 59 -19.97 -16.49 2.60
C LEU A 59 -20.85 -16.54 1.36
N VAL A 60 -20.38 -17.19 0.28
CA VAL A 60 -21.08 -17.20 -1.00
C VAL A 60 -21.07 -18.61 -1.59
N ASN A 61 -22.24 -19.24 -1.57
CA ASN A 61 -22.45 -20.60 -2.07
C ASN A 61 -22.63 -20.66 -3.60
N ASP A 62 -23.02 -19.55 -4.22
CA ASP A 62 -23.21 -19.45 -5.66
C ASP A 62 -21.87 -19.13 -6.36
N PRO A 63 -21.69 -19.47 -7.64
CA PRO A 63 -20.54 -19.00 -8.42
C PRO A 63 -20.42 -17.47 -8.40
N TYR A 64 -19.20 -16.95 -8.25
CA TYR A 64 -18.99 -15.51 -8.16
C TYR A 64 -17.71 -15.03 -8.85
N TYR A 65 -17.70 -13.74 -9.20
CA TYR A 65 -16.51 -12.99 -9.63
C TYR A 65 -16.13 -11.94 -8.60
N LEU A 66 -14.83 -11.73 -8.43
CA LEU A 66 -14.29 -10.75 -7.51
C LEU A 66 -13.98 -9.45 -8.25
N VAL A 67 -14.47 -8.33 -7.75
CA VAL A 67 -14.09 -6.98 -8.20
C VAL A 67 -13.24 -6.36 -7.10
N LEU A 68 -12.02 -5.98 -7.42
CA LEU A 68 -11.10 -5.38 -6.43
C LEU A 68 -11.21 -3.87 -6.40
N ASP A 69 -11.18 -3.31 -5.19
CA ASP A 69 -10.92 -1.89 -4.96
C ASP A 69 -9.42 -1.56 -5.04
N THR A 70 -9.08 -0.29 -5.24
CA THR A 70 -7.70 0.22 -5.30
C THR A 70 -6.91 -0.10 -4.04
N ASN A 71 -7.50 0.10 -2.85
CA ASN A 71 -6.79 -0.11 -1.58
C ASN A 71 -6.41 -1.58 -1.40
N ILE A 72 -7.31 -2.51 -1.78
CA ILE A 72 -7.02 -3.95 -1.73
C ILE A 72 -5.78 -4.29 -2.57
N VAL A 73 -5.68 -3.75 -3.79
CA VAL A 73 -4.53 -4.02 -4.66
C VAL A 73 -3.24 -3.43 -4.09
N LEU A 74 -3.30 -2.25 -3.47
CA LEU A 74 -2.12 -1.59 -2.90
C LEU A 74 -1.61 -2.27 -1.63
N ASP A 75 -2.51 -2.69 -0.75
CA ASP A 75 -2.17 -3.15 0.59
C ASP A 75 -2.01 -4.67 0.67
N GLN A 76 -2.76 -5.41 -0.15
CA GLN A 76 -2.87 -6.87 -0.07
C GLN A 76 -2.24 -7.57 -1.27
N ILE A 77 -1.25 -6.94 -1.92
CA ILE A 77 -0.60 -7.49 -3.12
C ILE A 77 -0.01 -8.89 -2.86
N HIS A 78 0.50 -9.16 -1.66
CA HIS A 78 1.06 -10.47 -1.30
C HIS A 78 0.01 -11.58 -1.27
N ILE A 79 -1.22 -11.29 -0.85
CA ILE A 79 -2.33 -12.26 -0.97
C ILE A 79 -2.71 -12.42 -2.43
N LEU A 80 -2.74 -11.31 -3.17
CA LEU A 80 -3.03 -11.35 -4.60
C LEU A 80 -1.94 -12.07 -5.38
N GLU A 81 -0.70 -12.21 -4.91
CA GLU A 81 0.37 -12.97 -5.57
C GLU A 81 0.17 -14.49 -5.45
N GLU A 82 -0.57 -14.96 -4.44
CA GLU A 82 -0.89 -16.37 -4.26
C GLU A 82 -1.88 -16.90 -5.31
N ASP A 83 -1.71 -18.16 -5.71
CA ASP A 83 -2.52 -18.84 -6.73
C ASP A 83 -3.91 -19.30 -6.22
N VAL A 84 -4.32 -18.85 -5.03
CA VAL A 84 -5.61 -19.24 -4.43
C VAL A 84 -6.78 -18.48 -5.06
N LEU A 85 -6.57 -17.21 -5.42
CA LEU A 85 -7.62 -16.36 -5.98
C LEU A 85 -7.69 -16.49 -7.50
N CYS A 86 -8.90 -16.78 -8.00
CA CYS A 86 -9.22 -16.91 -9.42
C CYS A 86 -10.46 -16.07 -9.78
N ASN A 87 -10.67 -15.82 -11.08
CA ASN A 87 -11.78 -15.04 -11.64
C ASN A 87 -11.91 -13.65 -11.02
N VAL A 88 -10.82 -12.90 -11.10
CA VAL A 88 -10.73 -11.54 -10.57
C VAL A 88 -10.87 -10.54 -11.69
N ILE A 89 -11.78 -9.58 -11.51
CA ILE A 89 -12.01 -8.44 -12.38
C ILE A 89 -11.27 -7.24 -11.77
N ILE A 90 -10.36 -6.69 -12.57
CA ILE A 90 -9.65 -5.45 -12.25
C ILE A 90 -10.16 -4.37 -13.19
N LEU A 91 -10.65 -3.27 -12.61
CA LEU A 91 -11.13 -2.14 -13.36
C LEU A 91 -9.97 -1.26 -13.84
N GLN A 92 -10.12 -0.63 -15.00
CA GLN A 92 -9.14 0.34 -15.52
C GLN A 92 -8.89 1.47 -14.52
N THR A 93 -9.94 1.99 -13.87
CA THR A 93 -9.81 3.02 -12.82
C THR A 93 -8.85 2.61 -11.71
N VAL A 94 -8.95 1.36 -11.28
CA VAL A 94 -8.11 0.77 -10.23
C VAL A 94 -6.67 0.65 -10.71
N LEU A 95 -6.43 0.14 -11.92
CA LEU A 95 -5.08 0.04 -12.48
C LEU A 95 -4.40 1.39 -12.67
N GLU A 96 -5.13 2.40 -13.15
CA GLU A 96 -4.60 3.75 -13.32
C GLU A 96 -4.21 4.36 -11.97
N GLU A 97 -5.05 4.19 -10.95
CA GLU A 97 -4.76 4.69 -9.61
C GLU A 97 -3.57 3.97 -8.97
N VAL A 98 -3.52 2.63 -9.04
CA VAL A 98 -2.39 1.84 -8.57
C VAL A 98 -1.09 2.28 -9.26
N LYS A 99 -1.11 2.49 -10.59
CA LYS A 99 0.05 2.99 -11.34
C LYS A 99 0.54 4.35 -10.85
N HIS A 100 -0.38 5.24 -10.45
CA HIS A 100 -0.04 6.55 -9.91
C HIS A 100 0.48 6.50 -8.48
N ARG A 101 0.02 5.54 -7.68
CA ARG A 101 0.41 5.36 -6.26
C ARG A 101 1.71 4.57 -6.10
N SER A 102 1.83 3.44 -6.80
CA SER A 102 2.98 2.54 -6.71
C SER A 102 3.24 1.81 -8.03
N SER A 103 4.35 2.16 -8.68
CA SER A 103 4.80 1.50 -9.91
C SER A 103 5.20 0.03 -9.69
N ASN A 104 5.68 -0.31 -8.49
CA ASN A 104 6.04 -1.68 -8.14
C ASN A 104 4.81 -2.58 -8.07
N VAL A 105 3.77 -2.16 -7.33
CA VAL A 105 2.51 -2.90 -7.23
C VAL A 105 1.85 -3.00 -8.60
N TYR A 106 1.90 -1.94 -9.41
CA TYR A 106 1.41 -1.96 -10.79
C TYR A 106 2.14 -3.01 -11.64
N LYS A 107 3.46 -3.18 -11.46
CA LYS A 107 4.21 -4.22 -12.17
C LYS A 107 3.80 -5.61 -11.71
N SER A 108 3.74 -5.85 -10.39
CA SER A 108 3.29 -7.13 -9.83
C SER A 108 1.89 -7.52 -10.32
N ILE A 109 0.92 -6.61 -10.29
CA ILE A 109 -0.43 -6.91 -10.78
C ILE A 109 -0.48 -7.15 -12.29
N CYS A 110 0.35 -6.47 -13.09
CA CYS A 110 0.48 -6.76 -14.51
C CYS A 110 1.06 -8.16 -14.77
N ASP A 111 2.01 -8.60 -13.95
CA ASP A 111 2.59 -9.94 -14.07
C ASP A 111 1.59 -11.02 -13.65
N ILE A 112 0.75 -10.75 -12.64
CA ILE A 112 -0.40 -11.59 -12.27
C ILE A 112 -1.40 -11.70 -13.42
N ILE A 113 -1.77 -10.59 -14.06
CA ILE A 113 -2.74 -10.55 -15.17
C ILE A 113 -2.23 -11.36 -16.38
N LYS A 114 -0.92 -11.38 -16.63
CA LYS A 114 -0.34 -12.17 -17.73
C LYS A 114 -0.46 -13.67 -17.53
N ASN A 115 -0.63 -14.14 -16.29
CA ASN A 115 -0.74 -15.56 -15.99
C ASN A 115 -2.15 -16.08 -16.34
N PRO A 116 -2.31 -16.93 -17.38
CA PRO A 116 -3.62 -17.39 -17.84
C PRO A 116 -4.32 -18.31 -16.84
N ASN A 117 -3.57 -18.99 -15.96
CA ASN A 117 -4.13 -19.91 -14.97
C ASN A 117 -4.94 -19.17 -13.91
N ARG A 118 -4.60 -17.91 -13.65
CA ARG A 118 -5.21 -17.11 -12.59
C ARG A 118 -6.51 -16.44 -12.99
N LYS A 119 -6.78 -16.34 -14.30
CA LYS A 119 -8.05 -15.82 -14.84
C LYS A 119 -8.32 -14.38 -14.38
N PHE A 120 -7.30 -13.53 -14.39
CA PHE A 120 -7.42 -12.11 -14.06
C PHE A 120 -7.81 -11.32 -15.32
N TYR A 121 -8.94 -10.63 -15.26
CA TYR A 121 -9.48 -9.87 -16.38
C TYR A 121 -9.43 -8.37 -16.12
N VAL A 122 -8.95 -7.61 -17.10
CA VAL A 122 -8.97 -6.14 -17.04
C VAL A 122 -10.18 -5.60 -17.77
N PHE A 123 -11.09 -4.98 -17.03
CA PHE A 123 -12.28 -4.36 -17.59
C PHE A 123 -12.10 -2.85 -17.77
N ILE A 124 -12.30 -2.39 -19.00
CA ILE A 124 -12.10 -1.00 -19.42
C ILE A 124 -13.36 -0.18 -19.12
N ASN A 125 -13.61 0.07 -17.84
CA ASN A 125 -14.83 0.74 -17.36
C ASN A 125 -14.92 2.22 -17.78
N GLU A 126 -13.79 2.93 -17.93
CA GLU A 126 -13.80 4.33 -18.35
C GLU A 126 -14.26 4.52 -19.79
N HIS A 127 -13.97 3.56 -20.68
CA HIS A 127 -14.33 3.68 -22.08
C HIS A 127 -15.66 3.02 -22.42
N ARG A 128 -16.35 2.38 -21.46
CA ARG A 128 -17.68 1.84 -21.70
C ARG A 128 -18.76 2.85 -21.32
N SER A 129 -19.70 3.09 -22.23
CA SER A 129 -20.78 4.09 -22.03
C SER A 129 -21.61 3.87 -20.76
N GLU A 130 -21.97 2.62 -20.47
CA GLU A 130 -22.85 2.23 -19.36
C GLU A 130 -22.16 2.32 -17.99
N THR A 131 -20.84 2.15 -17.94
CA THR A 131 -20.07 2.18 -16.68
C THR A 131 -19.28 3.47 -16.48
N TYR A 132 -19.30 4.36 -17.48
CA TYR A 132 -18.59 5.63 -17.40
C TYR A 132 -19.28 6.57 -16.42
N VAL A 133 -18.47 7.18 -15.56
CA VAL A 133 -18.93 8.08 -14.51
C VAL A 133 -18.26 9.44 -14.61
N GLU A 134 -19.07 10.49 -14.79
CA GLU A 134 -18.61 11.88 -14.73
C GLU A 134 -18.47 12.36 -13.28
N ARG A 135 -17.54 13.29 -13.05
CA ARG A 135 -17.27 13.86 -11.73
C ARG A 135 -18.38 14.84 -11.34
N SER A 136 -18.98 14.61 -10.17
CA SER A 136 -20.02 15.50 -9.62
C SER A 136 -19.40 16.79 -9.06
N LYS A 137 -20.18 17.88 -9.00
CA LYS A 137 -19.73 19.16 -8.43
C LYS A 137 -19.38 18.97 -6.95
N GLY A 138 -18.14 19.30 -6.55
CA GLY A 138 -17.67 19.17 -5.17
C GLY A 138 -17.19 17.77 -4.76
N GLU A 139 -17.31 16.77 -5.63
CA GLU A 139 -16.84 15.40 -5.35
C GLU A 139 -15.31 15.32 -5.44
N SER A 140 -14.67 14.57 -4.52
CA SER A 140 -13.23 14.31 -4.59
C SER A 140 -12.90 13.35 -5.74
N SER A 141 -11.61 13.22 -6.10
CA SER A 141 -11.22 12.21 -7.09
C SER A 141 -11.40 10.79 -6.56
N ASN A 142 -11.26 10.58 -5.25
CA ASN A 142 -11.43 9.28 -4.60
C ASN A 142 -12.90 8.86 -4.65
N ASP A 143 -13.80 9.72 -4.18
CA ASP A 143 -15.24 9.45 -4.18
C ASP A 143 -15.77 9.10 -5.58
N ARG A 144 -15.25 9.78 -6.60
CA ARG A 144 -15.59 9.49 -8.00
C ARG A 144 -15.11 8.12 -8.43
N ASN A 145 -13.89 7.73 -8.06
CA ASN A 145 -13.34 6.41 -8.37
C ASN A 145 -14.11 5.31 -7.64
N ASP A 146 -14.40 5.48 -6.34
CA ASP A 146 -15.21 4.55 -5.55
C ASP A 146 -16.59 4.36 -6.17
N ARG A 147 -17.21 5.46 -6.64
CA ARG A 147 -18.49 5.41 -7.36
C ARG A 147 -18.36 4.70 -8.72
N ALA A 148 -17.29 4.94 -9.47
CA ALA A 148 -17.05 4.23 -10.74
C ALA A 148 -16.89 2.72 -10.53
N ILE A 149 -16.24 2.31 -9.44
CA ILE A 149 -16.11 0.90 -9.05
C ILE A 149 -17.49 0.30 -8.75
N ARG A 150 -18.29 0.96 -7.90
CA ARG A 150 -19.65 0.50 -7.56
C ARG A 150 -20.57 0.42 -8.78
N VAL A 151 -20.53 1.40 -9.67
CA VAL A 151 -21.30 1.40 -10.93
C VAL A 151 -20.88 0.24 -11.82
N ALA A 152 -19.58 -0.04 -11.94
CA ALA A 152 -19.09 -1.18 -12.71
C ALA A 152 -19.52 -2.52 -12.09
N THR A 153 -19.43 -2.69 -10.77
CA THR A 153 -19.91 -3.89 -10.07
C THR A 153 -21.42 -4.09 -10.28
N LYS A 154 -22.21 -3.03 -10.16
CA LYS A 154 -23.65 -3.07 -10.42
C LYS A 154 -23.93 -3.51 -11.86
N TRP A 155 -23.23 -2.90 -12.82
CA TRP A 155 -23.36 -3.24 -14.23
C TRP A 155 -23.05 -4.72 -14.48
N TYR A 156 -22.00 -5.27 -13.86
CA TYR A 156 -21.67 -6.68 -13.99
C TYR A 156 -22.79 -7.58 -13.44
N ASN A 157 -23.38 -7.26 -12.28
CA ASN A 157 -24.51 -8.01 -11.73
C ASN A 157 -25.71 -7.99 -12.71
N ASP A 158 -26.10 -6.81 -13.19
CA ASP A 158 -27.24 -6.65 -14.11
C ASP A 158 -26.98 -7.34 -15.47
N HIS A 159 -25.75 -7.24 -15.97
CA HIS A 159 -25.32 -7.82 -17.24
C HIS A 159 -25.26 -9.36 -17.20
N LEU A 160 -24.71 -9.92 -16.12
CA LEU A 160 -24.65 -11.37 -15.93
C LEU A 160 -26.03 -11.95 -15.65
N PHE A 161 -26.91 -11.23 -14.95
CA PHE A 161 -28.31 -11.64 -14.78
C PHE A 161 -29.08 -11.64 -16.10
N SER A 162 -28.85 -10.63 -16.95
CA SER A 162 -29.50 -10.50 -18.26
C SER A 162 -28.97 -11.51 -19.27
N SER A 163 -27.69 -11.87 -19.16
CA SER A 163 -27.09 -12.93 -19.93
C SER A 163 -27.60 -14.26 -19.38
N LYS A 164 -28.50 -14.93 -20.10
CA LYS A 164 -28.97 -16.28 -19.75
C LYS A 164 -27.83 -17.30 -19.89
N GLY A 165 -26.84 -17.26 -19.00
CA GLY A 165 -25.88 -18.32 -18.76
C GLY A 165 -26.55 -19.46 -17.97
N PHE A 166 -25.92 -20.63 -17.94
CA PHE A 166 -26.47 -21.80 -17.25
C PHE A 166 -26.38 -21.66 -15.72
N LYS A 167 -25.52 -20.75 -15.22
CA LYS A 167 -25.32 -20.48 -13.79
C LYS A 167 -25.56 -19.01 -13.44
N ASN A 168 -26.18 -18.78 -12.28
CA ASN A 168 -26.40 -17.43 -11.73
C ASN A 168 -25.10 -16.93 -11.06
N ILE A 169 -24.19 -16.35 -11.85
CA ILE A 169 -22.92 -15.81 -11.34
C ILE A 169 -23.15 -14.45 -10.68
N LYS A 170 -22.73 -14.31 -9.43
CA LYS A 170 -22.77 -13.05 -8.67
C LYS A 170 -21.45 -12.29 -8.77
N THR A 171 -21.45 -10.98 -8.53
CA THR A 171 -20.22 -10.22 -8.34
C THR A 171 -20.08 -9.72 -6.91
N ILE A 172 -18.87 -9.83 -6.39
CA ILE A 172 -18.49 -9.43 -5.03
C ILE A 172 -17.47 -8.31 -5.14
N LEU A 173 -17.73 -7.19 -4.47
CA LEU A 173 -16.78 -6.10 -4.31
C LEU A 173 -15.93 -6.33 -3.05
N LEU A 174 -14.62 -6.39 -3.20
CA LEU A 174 -13.68 -6.39 -2.08
C LEU A 174 -13.17 -4.97 -1.84
N THR A 175 -13.43 -4.44 -0.65
CA THR A 175 -13.05 -3.07 -0.25
C THR A 175 -12.77 -3.02 1.25
N ASP A 176 -11.62 -2.46 1.62
CA ASP A 176 -11.28 -2.19 3.03
C ASP A 176 -11.77 -0.80 3.49
N ASP A 177 -12.26 0.04 2.57
CA ASP A 177 -12.94 1.28 2.93
C ASP A 177 -14.36 1.00 3.44
N SER A 178 -14.61 1.36 4.71
CA SER A 178 -15.92 1.26 5.35
C SER A 178 -16.98 2.11 4.64
N GLY A 179 -16.63 3.32 4.19
CA GLY A 179 -17.56 4.23 3.53
C GLY A 179 -18.02 3.70 2.18
N ASN A 180 -17.09 3.18 1.37
CA ASN A 180 -17.42 2.54 0.10
C ASN A 180 -18.28 1.28 0.30
N ARG A 181 -17.93 0.45 1.29
CA ARG A 181 -18.67 -0.78 1.64
C ARG A 181 -20.11 -0.50 2.05
N GLU A 182 -20.35 0.49 2.91
CA GLU A 182 -21.70 0.87 3.33
C GLU A 182 -22.55 1.36 2.16
N LYS A 183 -21.97 2.20 1.28
CA LYS A 183 -22.65 2.69 0.08
C LYS A 183 -22.96 1.56 -0.89
N ALA A 184 -22.04 0.62 -1.10
CA ALA A 184 -22.24 -0.55 -1.94
C ALA A 184 -23.39 -1.44 -1.42
N ARG A 185 -23.43 -1.71 -0.11
CA ARG A 185 -24.52 -2.48 0.52
C ARG A 185 -25.88 -1.80 0.39
N LYS A 186 -25.95 -0.46 0.52
CA LYS A 186 -27.18 0.32 0.29
C LYS A 186 -27.68 0.22 -1.15
N GLU A 187 -26.78 0.05 -2.10
CA GLU A 187 -27.10 -0.15 -3.53
C GLU A 187 -27.42 -1.61 -3.88
N GLY A 188 -27.45 -2.52 -2.89
CA GLY A 188 -27.75 -3.94 -3.08
C GLY A 188 -26.56 -4.77 -3.60
N LEU A 189 -25.34 -4.24 -3.51
CA LEU A 189 -24.12 -4.96 -3.92
C LEU A 189 -23.56 -5.79 -2.77
N LEU A 190 -23.04 -6.97 -3.09
CA LEU A 190 -22.27 -7.78 -2.15
C LEU A 190 -20.89 -7.15 -1.97
N ALA A 191 -20.59 -6.67 -0.77
CA ALA A 191 -19.32 -6.04 -0.44
C ALA A 191 -18.77 -6.53 0.90
N PHE A 192 -17.51 -6.95 0.89
CA PHE A 192 -16.78 -7.50 2.04
C PHE A 192 -15.38 -6.85 2.15
N THR A 193 -14.81 -6.87 3.35
CA THR A 193 -13.37 -6.57 3.52
C THR A 193 -12.53 -7.74 3.06
N MET A 194 -11.23 -7.49 2.82
CA MET A 194 -10.31 -8.57 2.52
C MET A 194 -10.24 -9.58 3.67
N GLU A 195 -10.28 -9.10 4.92
CA GLU A 195 -10.28 -9.94 6.12
C GLU A 195 -11.50 -10.87 6.15
N GLU A 196 -12.72 -10.31 6.04
CA GLU A 196 -13.97 -11.07 6.02
C GLU A 196 -13.96 -12.14 4.92
N TYR A 197 -13.47 -11.77 3.73
CA TYR A 197 -13.41 -12.66 2.59
C TYR A 197 -12.38 -13.78 2.80
N VAL A 198 -11.14 -13.46 3.19
CA VAL A 198 -10.09 -14.46 3.40
C VAL A 198 -10.46 -15.42 4.53
N SER A 199 -11.00 -14.93 5.66
CA SER A 199 -11.46 -15.78 6.76
C SER A 199 -12.56 -16.77 6.36
N SER A 200 -13.31 -16.48 5.30
CA SER A 200 -14.37 -17.34 4.82
C SER A 200 -13.91 -18.48 3.92
N LEU A 201 -12.65 -18.45 3.45
CA LEU A 201 -12.11 -19.44 2.51
C LEU A 201 -11.78 -20.75 3.23
N GLU A 202 -12.03 -21.89 2.57
CA GLU A 202 -11.74 -23.21 3.14
C GLU A 202 -10.23 -23.44 3.39
N ASN A 203 -9.35 -22.76 2.62
CA ASN A 203 -7.89 -22.83 2.75
C ASN A 203 -7.28 -21.52 3.29
N ALA A 204 -7.96 -20.85 4.22
CA ALA A 204 -7.63 -19.50 4.67
C ALA A 204 -6.36 -19.39 5.53
N THR A 205 -5.91 -20.45 6.20
CA THR A 205 -4.91 -20.34 7.28
C THR A 205 -3.61 -19.66 6.83
N SER A 206 -3.07 -20.06 5.68
CA SER A 206 -1.84 -19.45 5.14
C SER A 206 -2.04 -18.03 4.60
N LEU A 207 -3.26 -17.67 4.22
CA LEU A 207 -3.60 -16.35 3.69
C LEU A 207 -3.88 -15.35 4.81
N LEU A 208 -4.44 -15.80 5.93
CA LEU A 208 -4.69 -14.97 7.11
C LEU A 208 -3.38 -14.43 7.68
N ASP A 209 -2.32 -15.25 7.68
CA ASP A 209 -0.98 -14.82 8.13
C ASP A 209 -0.35 -13.77 7.19
N LYS A 210 -0.76 -13.74 5.91
CA LYS A 210 -0.28 -12.78 4.90
C LYS A 210 -1.11 -11.50 4.83
N LEU A 211 -2.19 -11.41 5.60
CA LEU A 211 -3.09 -10.26 5.57
C LEU A 211 -2.43 -9.04 6.23
N SER A 212 -2.32 -7.95 5.49
CA SER A 212 -1.87 -6.68 6.05
C SER A 212 -2.98 -6.08 6.93
N LYS A 213 -2.73 -5.95 8.22
CA LYS A 213 -3.63 -5.28 9.17
C LYS A 213 -3.23 -3.81 9.31
N LYS A 214 -4.13 -2.89 8.94
CA LYS A 214 -3.92 -1.43 9.09
C LYS A 214 -4.33 -0.90 10.47
N SER A 215 -5.25 -1.58 11.15
CA SER A 215 -5.73 -1.19 12.47
C SER A 215 -5.07 -2.06 13.54
N TYR A 216 -4.04 -1.51 14.17
CA TYR A 216 -3.60 -2.00 15.49
C TYR A 216 -4.35 -1.18 16.53
N VAL A 217 -5.36 -1.79 17.16
CA VAL A 217 -5.83 -1.28 18.44
C VAL A 217 -4.78 -1.69 19.45
N ILE A 218 -3.96 -0.74 19.91
CA ILE A 218 -3.10 -0.97 21.07
C ILE A 218 -4.05 -1.07 22.27
N GLU A 219 -4.47 -2.27 22.62
CA GLU A 219 -5.18 -2.52 23.87
C GLU A 219 -4.22 -2.14 25.02
N GLY A 220 -4.48 -0.99 25.67
CA GLY A 220 -3.72 -0.51 26.85
C GLY A 220 -2.86 0.75 26.65
N GLY A 221 -2.79 1.35 25.47
CA GLY A 221 -1.87 2.47 25.18
C GLY A 221 -2.33 3.85 25.68
N LYS A 222 -2.23 4.14 26.98
CA LYS A 222 -2.24 5.52 27.53
C LYS A 222 -0.81 6.10 27.67
N GLY A 223 0.13 5.68 26.84
CA GLY A 223 1.51 6.18 26.83
C GLY A 223 1.73 7.27 25.77
N GLU A 224 2.72 8.13 25.99
CA GLU A 224 3.25 8.99 24.93
C GLU A 224 3.88 8.13 23.81
N PRO A 225 3.77 8.55 22.54
CA PRO A 225 4.34 7.78 21.43
C PRO A 225 5.86 7.71 21.56
N LEU A 226 6.41 6.48 21.62
CA LEU A 226 7.85 6.21 21.74
C LEU A 226 8.70 6.92 20.66
N PHE A 227 8.13 7.09 19.46
CA PHE A 227 8.81 7.74 18.34
C PHE A 227 8.10 9.04 17.92
N PRO A 228 8.87 10.11 17.64
CA PRO A 228 8.28 11.36 17.18
C PRO A 228 7.56 11.20 15.83
N CYS A 229 6.53 12.02 15.61
CA CYS A 229 5.82 12.07 14.33
C CYS A 229 6.74 12.61 13.23
N HIS A 230 6.66 12.02 12.04
CA HIS A 230 7.39 12.54 10.87
C HIS A 230 6.80 13.87 10.40
N LEU A 231 7.66 14.74 9.90
CA LEU A 231 7.24 15.95 9.20
C LEU A 231 6.49 15.62 7.91
N THR A 232 5.59 16.51 7.50
CA THR A 232 4.86 16.33 6.25
C THR A 232 5.79 16.43 5.03
N PRO A 233 5.48 15.77 3.89
CA PRO A 233 6.32 15.85 2.69
C PRO A 233 6.56 17.30 2.21
N ALA A 234 5.59 18.19 2.41
CA ALA A 234 5.73 19.61 2.07
C ALA A 234 6.78 20.31 2.95
N GLN A 235 6.74 20.09 4.27
CA GLN A 235 7.71 20.65 5.22
C GLN A 235 9.12 20.08 4.96
N ILE A 236 9.24 18.78 4.66
CA ILE A 236 10.52 18.17 4.32
C ILE A 236 11.12 18.83 3.08
N HIS A 237 10.34 18.99 2.00
CA HIS A 237 10.82 19.63 0.78
C HIS A 237 11.21 21.10 0.98
N GLU A 238 10.46 21.85 1.78
CA GLU A 238 10.80 23.24 2.12
C GLU A 238 12.06 23.31 3.00
N GLY A 239 12.20 22.39 3.95
CA GLY A 239 13.39 22.25 4.79
C GLY A 239 14.65 21.94 3.98
N ILE A 240 14.56 21.04 3.00
CA ILE A 240 15.68 20.72 2.10
C ILE A 240 16.02 21.92 1.22
N LYS A 241 15.01 22.60 0.65
CA LYS A 241 15.23 23.77 -0.22
C LYS A 241 15.83 24.96 0.53
N SER A 242 15.49 25.13 1.80
CA SER A 242 16.06 26.15 2.69
C SER A 242 17.42 25.77 3.28
N GLY A 243 17.90 24.54 3.06
CA GLY A 243 19.15 24.04 3.62
C GLY A 243 19.10 23.72 5.12
N LYS A 244 17.92 23.78 5.74
CA LYS A 244 17.72 23.42 7.16
C LYS A 244 17.74 21.91 7.37
N LEU A 245 17.21 21.17 6.41
CA LEU A 245 17.19 19.71 6.42
C LEU A 245 18.14 19.18 5.36
N LEU A 246 18.82 18.09 5.71
CA LEU A 246 19.70 17.38 4.81
C LEU A 246 19.04 16.06 4.39
N GLN A 247 19.23 15.69 3.13
CA GLN A 247 18.76 14.43 2.59
C GLN A 247 19.94 13.49 2.41
N GLY A 248 19.79 12.23 2.83
CA GLY A 248 20.84 11.24 2.69
C GLY A 248 20.34 9.80 2.74
N SER A 249 21.24 8.86 2.44
CA SER A 249 20.99 7.42 2.59
C SER A 249 21.37 6.99 4.01
N PHE A 250 20.44 6.41 4.74
CA PHE A 250 20.68 5.83 6.05
C PHE A 250 21.35 4.47 5.92
N VAL A 251 22.36 4.23 6.76
CA VAL A 251 23.10 2.97 6.89
C VAL A 251 23.07 2.59 8.36
N ALA A 252 22.44 1.47 8.68
CA ALA A 252 22.41 0.98 10.06
C ALA A 252 23.79 0.42 10.44
N SER A 253 24.22 0.62 11.69
CA SER A 253 25.40 -0.08 12.19
C SER A 253 25.09 -1.57 12.34
N ARG A 254 26.08 -2.41 12.06
CA ARG A 254 25.98 -3.86 12.29
C ARG A 254 26.28 -4.26 13.73
N GLU A 255 26.97 -3.37 14.44
CA GLU A 255 27.47 -3.61 15.78
C GLU A 255 26.58 -2.99 16.84
N ASN A 256 25.70 -2.05 16.47
CA ASN A 256 24.83 -1.36 17.41
C ASN A 256 23.51 -0.95 16.74
N PHE A 257 22.39 -1.54 17.16
CA PHE A 257 21.08 -1.26 16.59
C PHE A 257 20.53 0.14 16.94
N LEU A 258 21.06 0.79 17.98
CA LEU A 258 20.74 2.16 18.37
C LEU A 258 21.59 3.20 17.64
N GLU A 259 22.50 2.77 16.79
CA GLU A 259 23.36 3.65 16.01
C GLU A 259 23.23 3.43 14.51
N GLY A 260 23.32 4.54 13.77
CA GLY A 260 23.40 4.51 12.33
C GLY A 260 24.12 5.73 11.80
N SER A 261 24.46 5.67 10.53
CA SER A 261 25.17 6.73 9.83
C SER A 261 24.37 7.13 8.59
N VAL A 262 24.26 8.43 8.34
CA VAL A 262 23.62 8.95 7.13
C VAL A 262 24.66 9.53 6.20
N ASN A 263 24.67 9.02 4.97
CA ASN A 263 25.46 9.57 3.87
C ASN A 263 24.69 10.71 3.19
N VAL A 264 25.18 11.95 3.34
CA VAL A 264 24.59 13.13 2.72
C VAL A 264 25.43 13.58 1.54
N GLU A 265 24.77 13.87 0.42
CA GLU A 265 25.43 14.42 -0.77
C GLU A 265 26.04 15.80 -0.46
N GLY A 266 27.37 15.92 -0.58
CA GLY A 266 28.10 17.16 -0.35
C GLY A 266 28.84 17.25 0.99
N MET A 267 28.81 16.20 1.82
CA MET A 267 29.67 16.09 3.00
C MET A 267 30.60 14.89 2.90
N ASP A 268 31.87 15.08 3.25
CA ASP A 268 32.88 14.02 3.22
C ASP A 268 32.76 13.05 4.41
N LYS A 269 32.20 13.53 5.53
CA LYS A 269 31.98 12.74 6.74
C LYS A 269 30.51 12.32 6.84
N PHE A 270 30.28 11.08 7.25
CA PHE A 270 28.94 10.58 7.58
C PHE A 270 28.42 11.28 8.83
N ILE A 271 27.10 11.51 8.86
CA ILE A 271 26.42 12.05 10.04
C ILE A 271 25.99 10.89 10.92
N LEU A 272 26.40 10.91 12.17
CA LEU A 272 26.00 9.94 13.17
C LEU A 272 24.56 10.21 13.62
N VAL A 273 23.77 9.16 13.77
CA VAL A 273 22.42 9.20 14.33
C VAL A 273 22.37 8.16 15.44
N GLN A 274 22.02 8.59 16.65
CA GLN A 274 21.99 7.73 17.84
C GLN A 274 20.64 7.76 18.52
N GLY A 275 20.30 6.65 19.19
CA GLY A 275 19.11 6.49 19.99
C GLY A 275 17.84 6.28 19.16
N ARG A 276 16.78 5.81 19.82
CA ARG A 276 15.49 5.49 19.16
C ARG A 276 14.86 6.72 18.54
N VAL A 277 14.92 7.84 19.27
CA VAL A 277 14.37 9.13 18.85
C VAL A 277 15.15 9.68 17.65
N GLY A 278 16.48 9.53 17.63
CA GLY A 278 17.33 9.96 16.54
C GLY A 278 17.10 9.15 15.26
N LEU A 279 17.04 7.81 15.38
CA LEU A 279 16.82 6.89 14.27
C LEU A 279 15.41 6.98 13.67
N ASN A 280 14.41 7.29 14.50
CA ASN A 280 13.02 7.55 14.11
C ASN A 280 12.46 6.57 13.06
N ARG A 281 12.41 5.28 13.41
CA ARG A 281 11.86 4.19 12.57
C ARG A 281 12.51 4.07 11.19
N ALA A 282 13.74 4.54 11.00
CA ALA A 282 14.50 4.32 9.77
C ALA A 282 14.95 2.86 9.66
N VAL A 283 15.07 2.38 8.41
CA VAL A 283 15.58 1.04 8.10
C VAL A 283 16.78 1.18 7.17
N ASP A 284 17.73 0.25 7.26
CA ASP A 284 18.94 0.24 6.42
C ASP A 284 18.63 0.47 4.93
N GLY A 285 19.33 1.45 4.34
CA GLY A 285 19.17 1.85 2.94
C GLY A 285 17.98 2.77 2.64
N ASP A 286 17.21 3.20 3.65
CA ASP A 286 16.19 4.24 3.48
C ASP A 286 16.81 5.59 3.08
N ILE A 287 16.08 6.37 2.28
CA ILE A 287 16.43 7.78 2.01
C ILE A 287 15.68 8.63 3.03
N VAL A 288 16.44 9.30 3.90
CA VAL A 288 15.92 10.01 5.06
C VAL A 288 16.17 11.52 4.95
N ALA A 289 15.30 12.29 5.59
CA ALA A 289 15.49 13.70 5.87
C ALA A 289 15.92 13.85 7.32
N LEU A 290 17.05 14.50 7.55
CA LEU A 290 17.62 14.70 8.89
C LEU A 290 17.81 16.18 9.19
N GLU A 291 17.74 16.51 10.47
CA GLU A 291 18.09 17.81 11.02
C GLU A 291 19.41 17.64 11.78
N LEU A 292 20.39 18.49 11.46
CA LEU A 292 21.70 18.48 12.12
C LEU A 292 21.57 19.09 13.51
N LEU A 293 22.11 18.44 14.53
CA LEU A 293 22.13 18.97 15.88
C LEU A 293 23.24 20.04 16.03
N PRO A 294 23.11 20.98 16.99
CA PRO A 294 24.18 21.92 17.31
C PRO A 294 25.50 21.22 17.64
N GLU A 295 26.63 21.87 17.38
CA GLU A 295 27.98 21.31 17.65
C GLU A 295 28.21 20.90 19.12
N GLU A 296 27.44 21.49 20.03
CA GLU A 296 27.43 21.17 21.46
C GLU A 296 26.90 19.76 21.75
N GLU A 297 25.98 19.27 20.91
CA GLU A 297 25.34 17.97 21.02
C GLU A 297 26.00 16.91 20.12
N TRP A 298 27.08 17.26 19.43
CA TRP A 298 27.83 16.29 18.63
C TRP A 298 28.48 15.25 19.53
N SER A 299 28.22 13.99 19.20
CA SER A 299 28.72 12.82 19.90
C SER A 299 29.78 12.10 19.07
N SER A 300 30.40 11.10 19.70
CA SER A 300 31.26 10.13 19.05
C SER A 300 30.52 8.79 18.92
N PRO A 301 30.86 7.96 17.92
CA PRO A 301 30.39 6.58 17.88
C PRO A 301 30.69 5.86 19.20
N SER A 302 29.79 4.99 19.65
CA SER A 302 30.01 4.22 20.87
C SER A 302 30.90 3.01 20.56
N ASP A 303 31.86 2.71 21.44
CA ASP A 303 32.68 1.48 21.37
C ASP A 303 31.89 0.23 21.86
N ILE A 304 30.61 0.40 22.17
CA ILE A 304 29.73 -0.64 22.72
C ILE A 304 29.08 -1.37 21.55
N VAL A 305 29.38 -2.67 21.47
CA VAL A 305 28.70 -3.60 20.56
C VAL A 305 27.41 -4.06 21.22
N LEU A 306 26.27 -3.59 20.71
CA LEU A 306 24.93 -4.04 21.08
C LEU A 306 24.42 -4.93 19.95
N GLN A 307 24.45 -6.24 20.17
CA GLN A 307 23.78 -7.19 19.29
C GLN A 307 22.33 -7.33 19.75
N ASP A 308 21.40 -7.48 18.81
CA ASP A 308 20.00 -7.87 19.07
C ASP A 308 19.90 -9.32 19.63
N GLU A 309 20.98 -9.87 20.21
CA GLU A 309 21.02 -11.21 20.79
C GLU A 309 20.52 -11.18 22.24
N ASP A 310 19.32 -11.73 22.38
CA ASP A 310 18.74 -12.44 23.52
C ASP A 310 17.99 -11.65 24.61
N GLU A 311 16.69 -11.95 24.69
CA GLU A 311 15.89 -12.03 25.93
C GLU A 311 15.40 -10.76 26.65
N GLU A 312 15.47 -9.56 26.09
CA GLU A 312 14.98 -8.37 26.83
C GLU A 312 13.58 -7.87 26.42
N ASP A 313 12.70 -7.77 27.41
CA ASP A 313 11.37 -7.14 27.31
C ASP A 313 11.57 -5.68 26.85
N PRO A 314 10.76 -5.11 25.93
CA PRO A 314 10.82 -3.68 25.57
C PRO A 314 10.91 -2.70 26.76
N GLY A 315 10.52 -3.11 27.97
CA GLY A 315 10.77 -2.37 29.21
C GLY A 315 12.23 -2.32 29.69
N ASP A 316 13.00 -3.41 29.57
CA ASP A 316 14.41 -3.49 29.99
C ASP A 316 15.32 -2.68 29.03
N VAL A 317 14.97 -2.64 27.75
CA VAL A 317 15.72 -1.91 26.71
C VAL A 317 15.58 -0.38 26.78
N LEU A 318 14.66 0.15 27.61
CA LEU A 318 14.56 1.58 27.92
C LEU A 318 15.61 1.98 28.97
N ASP A 319 15.91 1.11 29.92
CA ASP A 319 16.94 1.31 30.93
C ASP A 319 18.34 1.29 30.27
N GLU A 320 18.56 0.42 29.28
CA GLU A 320 19.81 0.40 28.50
C GLU A 320 20.06 1.70 27.70
N GLU A 321 19.02 2.29 27.09
CA GLU A 321 19.14 3.55 26.35
C GLU A 321 19.60 4.69 27.27
N THR A 322 19.11 4.74 28.51
CA THR A 322 19.58 5.71 29.50
C THR A 322 21.03 5.45 29.94
N ALA A 323 21.43 4.19 30.10
CA ALA A 323 22.80 3.84 30.46
C ALA A 323 23.83 4.20 29.36
N ILE A 324 23.47 4.05 28.08
CA ILE A 324 24.34 4.41 26.94
C ILE A 324 24.48 5.93 26.83
N ILE A 325 23.39 6.68 27.04
CA ILE A 325 23.42 8.16 27.05
C ILE A 325 24.25 8.69 28.24
N GLU A 326 24.24 8.00 29.38
CA GLU A 326 25.01 8.38 30.58
C GLU A 326 26.50 8.01 30.50
N GLN A 327 26.88 6.98 29.73
CA GLN A 327 28.28 6.60 29.48
C GLN A 327 28.94 7.47 28.39
N LYS A 328 28.73 8.80 28.42
CA LYS A 328 29.50 9.72 27.57
C LYS A 328 31.01 9.54 27.82
N PRO A 329 31.82 9.20 26.81
CA PRO A 329 33.27 9.10 26.99
C PRO A 329 33.82 10.48 27.40
N LYS A 330 34.53 10.52 28.52
CA LYS A 330 35.22 11.71 29.08
C LYS A 330 36.49 12.10 28.29
N ALA A 331 36.81 11.40 27.21
CA ALA A 331 38.01 11.65 26.40
C ALA A 331 37.69 12.55 25.19
N PRO A 332 38.64 13.36 24.70
CA PRO A 332 38.46 14.20 23.52
C PRO A 332 38.54 13.33 22.26
N VAL A 333 37.54 12.50 22.02
CA VAL A 333 37.34 11.83 20.74
C VAL A 333 36.88 12.88 19.73
N GLU A 334 37.33 12.80 18.48
CA GLU A 334 36.85 13.68 17.41
C GLU A 334 35.33 13.62 17.34
N ARG A 335 34.65 14.70 17.78
CA ARG A 335 33.20 14.78 17.74
C ARG A 335 32.74 14.70 16.29
N THR A 336 31.88 13.74 16.00
CA THR A 336 31.31 13.56 14.66
C THR A 336 30.02 14.36 14.54
N PRO A 337 29.72 14.95 13.37
CA PRO A 337 28.43 15.60 13.14
C PRO A 337 27.29 14.64 13.48
N THR A 338 26.40 15.07 14.38
CA THR A 338 25.29 14.24 14.85
C THR A 338 23.97 14.85 14.40
N GLY A 339 23.01 14.01 14.04
CA GLY A 339 21.71 14.45 13.54
C GLY A 339 20.56 13.58 14.02
N LYS A 340 19.34 14.09 13.84
CA LYS A 340 18.10 13.35 14.09
C LYS A 340 17.27 13.23 12.82
N ILE A 341 16.67 12.07 12.60
CA ILE A 341 15.82 11.82 11.45
C ILE A 341 14.43 12.40 11.72
N VAL A 342 13.99 13.32 10.87
CA VAL A 342 12.71 14.03 11.00
C VAL A 342 11.65 13.51 10.04
N GLY A 343 12.04 12.67 9.08
CA GLY A 343 11.13 12.02 8.16
C GLY A 343 11.84 11.15 7.14
N ILE A 344 11.05 10.34 6.45
CA ILE A 344 11.57 9.35 5.50
C ILE A 344 11.01 9.68 4.12
N ILE A 345 11.91 10.01 3.20
CA ILE A 345 11.57 10.45 1.84
C ILE A 345 11.25 9.22 0.98
N ARG A 346 12.04 8.16 1.12
CA ARG A 346 11.85 6.92 0.38
C ARG A 346 12.21 5.72 1.23
N ARG A 347 11.22 4.86 1.46
CA ARG A 347 11.41 3.53 2.05
C ARG A 347 12.05 2.58 1.05
N LYS A 348 12.98 1.75 1.53
CA LYS A 348 13.62 0.67 0.77
C LYS A 348 13.27 -0.70 1.36
N TRP A 349 12.01 -0.87 1.75
CA TRP A 349 11.52 -2.15 2.25
C TRP A 349 11.58 -3.23 1.16
N ARG A 350 11.92 -4.43 1.61
CA ARG A 350 11.97 -5.66 0.81
C ARG A 350 11.47 -6.81 1.65
N GLN A 351 11.30 -7.97 1.03
CA GLN A 351 11.07 -9.20 1.78
C GLN A 351 12.34 -9.52 2.58
N TYR A 352 12.16 -9.66 3.90
CA TYR A 352 13.22 -10.06 4.83
C TYR A 352 13.03 -11.52 5.19
N CYS A 353 14.13 -12.28 5.22
CA CYS A 353 14.14 -13.63 5.74
C CYS A 353 14.35 -13.56 7.26
N GLY A 354 13.63 -14.39 8.01
CA GLY A 354 13.76 -14.47 9.46
C GLY A 354 13.32 -15.83 9.98
N ILE A 355 13.47 -16.03 11.28
CA ILE A 355 12.99 -17.20 12.00
C ILE A 355 12.04 -16.75 13.12
N LEU A 356 11.04 -17.57 13.43
CA LEU A 356 10.18 -17.33 14.60
C LEU A 356 10.97 -17.70 15.85
N GLN A 357 11.27 -16.71 16.68
CA GLN A 357 11.86 -16.96 17.99
C GLN A 357 10.81 -17.55 18.93
N PRO A 358 11.16 -18.57 19.74
CA PRO A 358 10.25 -19.11 20.73
C PRO A 358 9.89 -18.03 21.76
N ASN A 359 8.63 -18.01 22.21
CA ASN A 359 8.22 -17.07 23.24
C ASN A 359 8.94 -17.42 24.56
N VAL A 360 9.62 -16.44 25.15
CA VAL A 360 10.38 -16.59 26.40
C VAL A 360 9.42 -16.76 27.59
N ILE A 361 8.20 -16.23 27.46
CA ILE A 361 7.13 -16.41 28.45
C ILE A 361 6.51 -17.80 28.25
N LYS A 362 6.88 -18.75 29.12
CA LYS A 362 6.16 -20.02 29.26
C LYS A 362 4.77 -19.75 29.84
N GLU A 363 3.73 -20.15 29.12
CA GLU A 363 2.35 -20.18 29.64
C GLU A 363 2.21 -21.02 30.92
#